data_AF-A0A8J3Y2R1-F1
#
_entry.id   AF-A0A8J3Y2R1-F1
#
_cell.length_a   1.000
_cell.length_b   1.000
_cell.length_c   1.000
_cell.angle_alpha   90.00
_cell.angle_beta   90.00
_cell.angle_gamma   90.00
#
_symmetry.space_group_name_H-M   'P 1'
#
loop_
_entity.id
_entity.type
_entity.pdbx_description
1 polymer ?
#
loop_
_entity_poly.entity_id
_entity_poly.type
_entity_poly.pdbx_seq_one_letter_code
_entity_poly.pdbx_strand_id
1 'polypeptide(L)'
;MSALEVAQHLRSELARHNVPTYLYSLSEALVAVSAWHGLVARTDGQIIWWTSPHPSRRGRALITYAFAPQTAAKRISEHYLQARAQHPYPPSHMAEIRKPDSPGAGHPVLISGPA
;
A
#
# COMPACT_ATOMS: atom_id res chain seq x y z
N MET A 1 4.96 3.93 -21.20
CA MET A 1 4.59 4.56 -19.93
C MET A 1 5.79 4.45 -18.99
N SER A 2 6.06 5.48 -18.20
CA SER A 2 7.09 5.44 -17.16
C SER A 2 6.68 4.50 -16.02
N ALA A 3 7.66 4.09 -15.20
CA ALA A 3 7.39 3.29 -14.01
C ALA A 3 6.36 3.95 -13.07
N LEU A 4 6.42 5.28 -12.94
CA LEU A 4 5.48 6.05 -12.13
C LEU A 4 4.07 6.04 -12.73
N GLU A 5 3.93 6.23 -14.04
CA GLU A 5 2.63 6.19 -14.72
C GLU A 5 1.97 4.81 -14.58
N VAL A 6 2.74 3.73 -14.78
CA VAL A 6 2.24 2.36 -14.61
C VAL A 6 1.85 2.10 -13.15
N ALA A 7 2.65 2.56 -12.19
CA ALA A 7 2.35 2.41 -10.76
C ALA A 7 1.10 3.20 -10.33
N GLN A 8 0.90 4.41 -10.86
CA GLN A 8 -0.31 5.20 -10.61
C GLN A 8 -1.56 4.57 -11.23
N HIS A 9 -1.44 4.03 -12.45
CA HIS A 9 -2.51 3.29 -13.09
C HIS A 9 -2.85 2.04 -12.27
N LEU A 10 -1.86 1.26 -11.86
CA LEU A 10 -2.04 0.10 -11.00
C LEU A 10 -2.73 0.46 -9.68
N ARG A 11 -2.32 1.54 -9.01
CA ARG A 11 -2.98 2.06 -7.80
C ARG A 11 -4.44 2.41 -8.06
N SER A 12 -4.73 3.04 -9.19
CA SER A 12 -6.10 3.43 -9.56
C SER A 12 -6.99 2.21 -9.78
N GLU A 13 -6.48 1.17 -10.45
CA GLU A 13 -7.20 -0.09 -10.62
C GLU A 13 -7.38 -0.83 -9.28
N LEU A 14 -6.36 -0.85 -8.42
CA LEU A 14 -6.45 -1.45 -7.07
C LEU A 14 -7.46 -0.72 -6.17
N ALA A 15 -7.56 0.60 -6.28
CA ALA A 15 -8.57 1.38 -5.58
C ALA A 15 -10.00 0.99 -5.98
N ARG A 16 -10.25 0.64 -7.26
CA ARG A 16 -11.55 0.11 -7.73
C ARG A 16 -11.91 -1.22 -7.07
N HIS A 17 -10.92 -1.98 -6.63
CA HIS A 17 -11.09 -3.22 -5.88
C HIS A 17 -11.08 -3.03 -4.35
N ASN A 18 -11.15 -1.78 -3.86
CA ASN A 18 -11.07 -1.42 -2.44
C ASN A 18 -9.79 -1.93 -1.75
N VAL A 19 -8.69 -2.00 -2.50
CA VAL A 19 -7.38 -2.37 -1.96
C VAL A 19 -6.62 -1.08 -1.62
N PRO A 20 -6.35 -0.79 -0.34
CA PRO A 20 -5.52 0.36 0.03
C PRO A 20 -4.08 0.10 -0.41
N THR A 21 -3.45 1.10 -1.03
CA THR A 21 -2.07 0.96 -1.51
C THR A 21 -1.25 2.22 -1.30
N TYR A 22 0.05 2.04 -1.08
CA TYR A 22 1.05 3.11 -0.98
C TYR A 22 2.08 2.98 -2.10
N LEU A 23 2.46 4.12 -2.68
CA LEU A 23 3.49 4.20 -3.72
C LEU A 23 4.82 4.62 -3.11
N TYR A 24 5.90 3.96 -3.52
CA TYR A 24 7.26 4.28 -3.14
C TYR A 24 8.15 4.29 -4.37
N SER A 25 8.73 5.44 -4.71
CA SER A 25 9.77 5.49 -5.75
C SER A 25 11.05 4.89 -5.20
N LEU A 26 11.55 3.83 -5.83
CA LEU A 26 12.83 3.20 -5.48
C LEU A 26 13.98 3.81 -6.29
N SER A 27 13.71 4.16 -7.55
CA SER A 27 14.59 4.93 -8.43
C SER A 27 13.75 5.61 -9.52
N GLU A 28 14.39 6.39 -10.40
CA GLU A 28 13.70 7.01 -11.55
C GLU A 28 13.03 5.99 -12.47
N ALA A 29 13.56 4.77 -12.54
CA ALA A 29 13.08 3.71 -13.40
C ALA A 29 12.32 2.61 -12.65
N LEU A 30 12.10 2.73 -11.33
CA LEU A 30 11.50 1.66 -10.52
C LEU A 30 10.60 2.21 -9.42
N VAL A 31 9.35 1.75 -9.42
CA VAL A 31 8.36 2.13 -8.40
C VAL A 31 7.77 0.89 -7.74
N ALA A 32 7.62 0.94 -6.42
CA ALA A 32 6.92 -0.07 -5.64
C ALA A 32 5.51 0.39 -5.26
N VAL A 33 4.57 -0.56 -5.28
CA VAL A 33 3.18 -0.42 -4.86
C VAL A 33 2.94 -1.43 -3.75
N SER A 34 2.87 -0.95 -2.51
CA SER A 34 2.61 -1.78 -1.33
C SER A 34 1.11 -1.85 -1.07
N ALA A 35 0.54 -3.06 -1.07
CA ALA A 35 -0.89 -3.29 -0.82
C ALA A 35 -1.17 -3.90 0.56
N TRP A 36 -0.24 -4.70 1.09
CA TRP A 36 -0.35 -5.35 2.39
C TRP A 36 1.02 -5.81 2.89
N HIS A 37 1.10 -6.21 4.16
CA HIS A 37 2.30 -6.84 4.69
C HIS A 37 2.67 -8.08 3.86
N GLY A 38 3.87 -8.07 3.27
CA GLY A 38 4.35 -9.13 2.38
C GLY A 38 3.80 -9.09 0.95
N LEU A 39 2.87 -8.18 0.62
CA LEU A 39 2.32 -8.00 -0.73
C LEU A 39 2.75 -6.64 -1.30
N VAL A 40 3.91 -6.65 -1.94
CA VAL A 40 4.53 -5.48 -2.58
C VAL A 40 4.73 -5.78 -4.06
N ALA A 41 4.02 -5.04 -4.91
CA ALA A 41 4.26 -5.02 -6.35
C ALA A 41 5.35 -4.02 -6.70
N ARG A 42 6.09 -4.30 -7.76
CA ARG A 42 7.14 -3.44 -8.32
C ARG A 42 6.91 -3.33 -9.81
N THR A 43 7.26 -2.18 -10.38
CA THR A 43 7.20 -1.97 -11.82
C THR A 43 8.33 -1.08 -12.30
N ASP A 44 8.87 -1.44 -13.47
CA ASP A 44 9.83 -0.65 -14.24
C ASP A 44 9.17 0.12 -15.40
N GLY A 45 7.83 0.09 -15.47
CA GLY A 45 7.06 0.68 -16.56
C GLY A 45 6.77 -0.27 -17.73
N GLN A 46 7.39 -1.45 -17.77
CA GLN A 46 7.12 -2.49 -18.77
C GLN A 46 6.42 -3.70 -18.17
N ILE A 47 6.88 -4.13 -16.99
CA ILE A 47 6.32 -5.26 -16.27
C ILE A 47 5.94 -4.85 -14.85
N ILE A 48 4.96 -5.55 -14.31
CA ILE A 48 4.57 -5.46 -12.90
C ILE A 48 4.81 -6.83 -12.30
N TRP A 49 5.63 -6.92 -11.25
CA TRP A 49 5.90 -8.17 -10.56
C TRP A 49 5.72 -8.04 -9.05
N TRP A 50 5.26 -9.12 -8.42
CA TRP A 50 5.03 -9.16 -6.98
C TRP A 50 5.26 -10.57 -6.45
N THR A 51 5.46 -10.68 -5.14
CA THR A 51 5.50 -11.95 -4.45
C THR A 51 4.07 -12.39 -4.12
N SER A 52 3.68 -13.58 -4.59
CA SER A 52 2.41 -14.20 -4.19
C SER A 52 2.48 -14.65 -2.73
N PRO A 53 1.41 -14.47 -1.94
CA PRO A 53 1.34 -14.97 -0.57
C PRO A 53 1.34 -16.51 -0.51
N HIS A 54 1.06 -17.19 -1.64
CA HIS A 54 1.14 -18.64 -1.72
C HIS A 54 2.61 -19.08 -1.87
N PRO A 55 3.18 -19.80 -0.90
CA PRO A 55 4.45 -20.45 -1.14
C PRO A 55 4.30 -21.51 -2.24
N SER A 56 5.34 -21.68 -3.04
CA SER A 56 5.47 -22.85 -3.91
C SER A 56 5.32 -24.15 -3.11
N ARG A 57 5.09 -25.27 -3.80
CA ARG A 57 5.04 -26.61 -3.19
C ARG A 57 6.27 -26.96 -2.33
N ARG A 58 7.38 -26.22 -2.47
CA ARG A 58 8.62 -26.35 -1.69
C ARG A 58 8.79 -25.28 -0.61
N GLY A 59 7.75 -24.52 -0.26
CA GLY A 59 7.78 -23.50 0.79
C GLY A 59 8.40 -22.15 0.38
N ARG A 60 8.83 -21.97 -0.87
CA ARG A 60 9.47 -20.71 -1.34
C ARG A 60 8.45 -19.71 -1.85
N ALA A 61 8.64 -18.43 -1.51
CA ALA A 61 7.94 -17.29 -2.09
C ALA A 61 7.93 -17.36 -3.63
N LEU A 62 6.75 -17.25 -4.24
CA LEU A 62 6.59 -17.26 -5.69
C LEU A 62 6.55 -15.83 -6.22
N ILE A 63 7.48 -15.47 -7.09
CA ILE A 63 7.41 -14.22 -7.84
C ILE A 63 6.50 -14.46 -9.05
N THR A 64 5.49 -13.62 -9.20
CA THR A 64 4.59 -13.61 -10.35
C THR A 64 4.61 -12.23 -11.01
N TYR A 65 4.10 -12.15 -12.23
CA TYR A 65 4.12 -10.91 -13.01
C TYR A 65 2.90 -10.78 -13.93
N ALA A 66 2.69 -9.55 -14.40
CA ALA A 66 1.75 -9.19 -15.45
C ALA A 66 2.27 -7.95 -16.21
N PHE A 67 1.91 -7.84 -17.49
CA PHE A 67 2.25 -6.70 -18.33
C PHE A 67 1.20 -5.58 -18.27
N ALA A 68 -0.06 -5.93 -17.98
CA ALA A 68 -1.17 -4.99 -17.93
C ALA A 68 -1.53 -4.63 -16.48
N PRO A 69 -1.66 -3.33 -16.14
CA PRO A 69 -2.08 -2.88 -14.81
C PRO A 69 -3.39 -3.48 -14.34
N GLN A 70 -4.37 -3.67 -15.23
CA GLN A 70 -5.68 -4.24 -14.90
C GLN A 70 -5.56 -5.72 -14.48
N THR A 71 -4.79 -6.50 -15.24
CA THR A 71 -4.53 -7.91 -14.91
C THR A 71 -3.75 -8.05 -13.61
N ALA A 72 -2.75 -7.18 -13.40
CA ALA A 72 -2.01 -7.11 -12.15
C ALA A 72 -2.95 -6.78 -10.98
N ALA A 73 -3.75 -5.73 -11.10
CA ALA A 73 -4.68 -5.28 -10.07
C ALA A 73 -5.67 -6.37 -9.67
N LYS A 74 -6.27 -7.06 -10.64
CA LYS A 74 -7.17 -8.18 -10.38
C LYS A 74 -6.49 -9.25 -9.52
N ARG A 75 -5.33 -9.75 -9.95
CA ARG A 75 -4.60 -10.82 -9.24
C ARG A 75 -4.08 -10.37 -7.87
N ILE A 76 -3.58 -9.14 -7.77
CA ILE A 76 -3.12 -8.55 -6.51
C ILE A 76 -4.30 -8.40 -5.54
N SER A 77 -5.50 -8.03 -6.02
CA SER A 77 -6.69 -7.93 -5.17
C SER A 77 -7.14 -9.28 -4.60
N GLU A 78 -7.07 -10.35 -5.41
CA GLU A 78 -7.33 -11.72 -4.95
C GLU A 78 -6.32 -12.13 -3.87
N HIS A 79 -5.04 -11.85 -4.09
CA HIS A 79 -3.97 -12.10 -3.11
C HIS A 79 -4.13 -11.26 -1.85
N TYR A 80 -4.60 -10.02 -1.96
CA TYR A 80 -4.88 -9.14 -0.82
C TYR A 80 -5.98 -9.73 0.07
N LEU A 81 -7.10 -10.17 -0.51
CA LEU A 81 -8.19 -10.79 0.25
C LEU A 81 -7.72 -12.03 1.00
N GLN A 82 -6.89 -12.86 0.35
CA GLN A 82 -6.32 -14.05 0.96
C GLN A 82 -5.34 -13.71 2.09
N ALA A 83 -4.41 -12.79 1.85
CA ALA A 83 -3.44 -12.36 2.86
C ALA A 83 -4.11 -11.72 4.08
N ARG A 84 -5.18 -10.94 3.86
CA ARG A 84 -6.00 -10.35 4.93
C ARG A 84 -6.76 -11.41 5.72
N ALA A 85 -7.25 -12.47 5.08
CA ALA A 85 -7.91 -13.58 5.76
C ALA A 85 -6.95 -14.42 6.62
N GLN A 86 -5.70 -14.58 6.17
CA GLN A 86 -4.67 -15.32 6.90
C GLN A 86 -4.02 -14.52 8.03
N HIS A 87 -3.90 -13.21 7.86
CA HIS A 87 -3.37 -12.28 8.86
C HIS A 87 -4.39 -11.17 9.14
N PRO A 88 -5.51 -11.46 9.82
CA PRO A 88 -6.40 -10.41 10.30
C PRO A 88 -5.60 -9.56 11.29
N TYR A 89 -5.23 -8.33 10.91
CA TYR A 89 -4.70 -7.38 11.88
C TYR A 89 -5.71 -7.30 13.03
N PRO A 90 -5.28 -7.42 14.30
CA PRO A 90 -6.18 -7.16 15.41
C PRO A 90 -6.77 -5.74 15.25
N PRO A 91 -8.05 -5.51 15.58
CA PRO A 91 -8.76 -4.25 15.35
C PRO A 91 -8.09 -2.98 15.93
N SER A 92 -7.12 -3.15 16.83
CA SER A 92 -6.44 -2.08 17.56
C SER A 92 -5.56 -1.15 16.71
N HIS A 93 -5.16 -1.52 15.49
CA HIS A 93 -4.33 -0.64 14.63
C HIS A 93 -5.11 0.26 13.67
N MET A 94 -6.44 0.09 13.53
CA MET A 94 -7.25 0.99 12.68
C MET A 94 -7.75 2.23 13.42
N ALA A 95 -7.77 2.20 14.77
CA ALA A 95 -8.23 3.32 15.58
C ALA A 95 -7.24 4.52 15.59
N GLU A 96 -5.96 4.31 15.28
CA GLU A 96 -4.93 5.36 15.38
C GLU A 96 -4.73 6.18 14.09
N ILE A 97 -5.19 5.71 12.93
CA ILE A 97 -5.00 6.43 11.65
C ILE A 97 -6.12 7.45 11.39
N ARG A 98 -7.12 7.56 12.30
CA ARG A 98 -8.11 8.63 12.27
C ARG A 98 -7.92 9.60 13.43
N LYS A 99 -6.87 10.42 13.37
CA LYS A 99 -6.96 11.80 13.85
C LYS A 99 -7.00 12.71 12.63
N PRO A 100 -8.09 13.45 12.34
CA PRO A 100 -7.96 14.63 11.53
C PRO A 100 -7.05 15.61 12.27
N ASP A 101 -6.15 16.25 11.53
CA ASP A 101 -5.40 17.41 11.98
C ASP A 101 -6.33 18.40 12.68
N SER A 102 -6.05 18.70 13.95
CA SER A 102 -6.57 19.90 14.59
C SER A 102 -5.54 21.02 14.36
N PRO A 103 -5.82 22.04 13.54
CA PRO A 103 -5.05 23.27 13.57
C PRO A 103 -5.58 24.12 14.72
N GLY A 104 -4.73 24.48 15.68
CA GLY A 104 -5.18 25.30 16.80
C GLY A 104 -4.10 25.53 17.84
N ALA A 105 -3.11 26.35 17.49
CA ALA A 105 -2.25 27.00 18.44
C ALA A 105 -3.08 27.80 19.45
N GLY A 106 -2.67 27.76 20.72
CA GLY A 106 -3.29 28.54 21.78
C GLY A 106 -2.63 28.23 23.12
N HIS A 107 -1.40 28.69 23.31
CA HIS A 107 -0.79 28.74 24.64
C HIS A 107 -1.64 29.61 25.58
N PRO A 108 -1.96 29.16 26.79
CA PRO A 108 -2.26 30.08 27.89
C PRO A 108 -0.97 30.37 28.64
N VAL A 109 -0.37 31.52 28.35
CA VAL A 109 0.49 32.23 29.31
C VAL A 109 -0.45 32.90 30.30
N LEU A 110 -0.50 32.39 31.54
CA LEU A 110 -1.10 33.13 32.66
C LEU A 110 0.02 33.69 33.52
N ILE A 111 0.33 34.96 33.26
CA ILE A 111 0.98 35.85 34.22
C ILE A 111 -0.13 36.29 35.19
N SER A 112 0.07 36.13 36.48
CA SER A 112 -0.78 36.77 37.48
C SER A 112 0.02 37.20 38.71
N GLY A 113 0.02 38.52 38.88
CA GLY A 113 0.30 39.31 40.08
C GLY A 113 0.19 40.79 39.68
N PRO A 114 -0.04 41.75 40.58
CA PRO A 114 -0.56 41.68 41.96
C PRO A 114 -1.83 42.55 42.17
N ALA A 115 -2.43 42.48 43.35
CA ALA A 115 -3.28 43.53 43.92
C ALA A 115 -3.01 43.61 45.43
#